data_AF-A0A4Q3UL65-F1
#
_entry.id   AF-A0A4Q3UL65-F1
#
_cell.length_a   1.000
_cell.length_b   1.000
_cell.length_c   1.000
_cell.angle_alpha   90.00
_cell.angle_beta   90.00
_cell.angle_gamma   90.00
#
_symmetry.space_group_name_H-M   'P 1'
#
loop_
_entity.id
_entity.type
_entity.pdbx_description
1 polymer ?
#
loop_
_entity_poly.entity_id
_entity_poly.type
_entity_poly.pdbx_seq_one_letter_code
_entity_poly.pdbx_strand_id
1 'polypeptide(L)'
;MERLAILVGAKGRGSNMVALLKACAEGTIPAEAYRVVAPREGTDAAANAGDVDVTVVEPGEHYGLRLVQALQGATIVCLAGFTRLLPVEVLHAFPGRVLNIHPSLLPRHGGAGMYGRRVHEAVLASGDAESGCSVHYVTDQYDEGDVILQGRCPVLPEDTPESLAARVLEVEHRVYPEAVARVLRGDAHE
;
A
#
# COMPACT_ATOMS: atom_id res chain seq x y z
N MET A 1 -2.68 -18.26 -12.94
CA MET A 1 -1.56 -17.47 -12.41
C MET A 1 -2.17 -16.25 -11.76
N GLU A 2 -1.77 -15.94 -10.52
CA GLU A 2 -2.24 -14.75 -9.81
C GLU A 2 -1.74 -13.49 -10.53
N ARG A 3 -2.57 -12.44 -10.55
CA ARG A 3 -2.28 -11.17 -11.24
C ARG A 3 -2.44 -10.03 -10.25
N LEU A 4 -1.31 -9.41 -9.91
CA LEU A 4 -1.24 -8.30 -8.98
C LEU A 4 -1.38 -6.99 -9.73
N ALA A 5 -2.33 -6.15 -9.31
CA ALA A 5 -2.43 -4.77 -9.74
C ALA A 5 -2.08 -3.81 -8.59
N ILE A 6 -1.41 -2.70 -8.90
CA ILE A 6 -0.97 -1.71 -7.91
C ILE A 6 -1.64 -0.37 -8.16
N LEU A 7 -2.33 0.17 -7.16
CA LEU A 7 -2.84 1.55 -7.18
C LEU A 7 -1.83 2.46 -6.49
N VAL A 8 -1.37 3.49 -7.19
CA VAL A 8 -0.38 4.45 -6.65
C VAL A 8 -0.99 5.80 -6.31
N GLY A 9 -0.36 6.51 -5.37
CA GLY A 9 -0.74 7.87 -5.00
C GLY A 9 -0.27 8.96 -5.96
N ALA A 10 -0.82 10.17 -5.81
CA ALA A 10 -0.53 11.31 -6.69
C ALA A 10 0.79 12.05 -6.39
N LYS A 11 1.36 11.84 -5.19
CA LYS A 11 2.50 12.61 -4.65
C LYS A 11 3.67 11.72 -4.19
N GLY A 12 3.55 10.40 -4.32
CA GLY A 12 4.57 9.45 -3.90
C GLY A 12 5.53 9.10 -5.02
N ARG A 13 6.78 8.77 -4.66
CA ARG A 13 7.80 8.26 -5.59
C ARG A 13 7.55 6.82 -6.07
N GLY A 14 6.58 6.13 -5.46
CA GLY A 14 6.25 4.74 -5.80
C GLY A 14 7.23 3.71 -5.24
N SER A 15 7.98 4.00 -4.18
CA SER A 15 8.97 3.06 -3.63
C SER A 15 8.36 1.73 -3.16
N ASN A 16 7.19 1.75 -2.52
CA ASN A 16 6.44 0.52 -2.20
C ASN A 16 5.98 -0.23 -3.45
N MET A 17 5.56 0.48 -4.50
CA MET A 17 5.24 -0.14 -5.79
C MET A 17 6.48 -0.84 -6.35
N VAL A 18 7.64 -0.16 -6.41
CA VAL A 18 8.90 -0.75 -6.87
C VAL A 18 9.29 -1.99 -6.06
N ALA A 19 9.10 -1.98 -4.74
CA ALA A 19 9.35 -3.14 -3.89
C ALA A 19 8.44 -4.34 -4.24
N LEU A 20 7.14 -4.08 -4.48
CA LEU A 20 6.19 -5.11 -4.94
C LEU A 20 6.57 -5.65 -6.33
N LEU A 21 6.89 -4.76 -7.28
CA LEU A 21 7.31 -5.15 -8.64
C LEU A 21 8.54 -6.05 -8.62
N LYS A 22 9.56 -5.66 -7.85
CA LYS A 22 10.78 -6.45 -7.67
C LYS A 22 10.46 -7.81 -7.07
N ALA A 23 9.61 -7.87 -6.03
CA ALA A 23 9.25 -9.11 -5.38
C ALA A 23 8.44 -10.07 -6.28
N CYS A 24 7.62 -9.55 -7.20
CA CYS A 24 6.99 -10.37 -8.25
C CYS A 24 8.04 -10.92 -9.23
N ALA A 25 8.97 -10.08 -9.70
CA ALA A 25 10.02 -10.48 -10.64
C ALA A 25 10.97 -11.54 -10.06
N GLU A 26 11.25 -11.47 -8.75
CA GLU A 26 12.07 -12.44 -8.03
C GLU A 26 11.29 -13.71 -7.61
N GLY A 27 9.97 -13.75 -7.80
CA GLY A 27 9.11 -14.87 -7.42
C GLY A 27 8.79 -14.97 -5.92
N THR A 28 9.18 -13.98 -5.12
CA THR A 28 8.81 -13.89 -3.70
C THR A 28 7.30 -13.77 -3.55
N ILE A 29 6.69 -12.88 -4.33
CA ILE A 29 5.24 -12.83 -4.51
C ILE A 29 4.88 -13.82 -5.62
N PRO A 30 4.02 -14.83 -5.37
CA PRO A 30 3.65 -15.83 -6.38
C PRO A 30 2.59 -15.29 -7.38
N ALA A 31 2.83 -14.10 -7.92
CA ALA A 31 1.95 -13.43 -8.87
C ALA A 31 2.74 -12.67 -9.93
N GLU A 32 2.13 -12.47 -11.10
CA GLU A 32 2.60 -11.54 -12.11
C GLU A 32 2.18 -10.11 -11.72
N ALA A 33 3.12 -9.16 -11.71
CA ALA A 33 2.78 -7.74 -11.63
C ALA A 33 2.20 -7.28 -12.98
N TYR A 34 0.88 -7.30 -13.07
CA TYR A 34 0.17 -7.13 -14.33
C TYR A 34 -0.06 -5.66 -14.69
N ARG A 35 -0.37 -4.80 -13.70
CA ARG A 35 -0.78 -3.42 -13.97
C ARG A 35 -0.47 -2.46 -12.83
N VAL A 36 -0.11 -1.24 -13.19
CA VAL A 36 -0.07 -0.08 -12.30
C VAL A 36 -1.19 0.88 -12.69
N VAL A 37 -1.97 1.35 -11.72
CA VAL A 37 -3.02 2.35 -11.92
C VAL A 37 -2.60 3.66 -11.26
N ALA A 38 -2.39 4.69 -12.07
CA ALA A 38 -1.95 6.01 -11.63
C ALA A 38 -3.11 7.02 -11.65
N PRO A 39 -3.12 8.02 -10.73
CA PRO A 39 -4.22 8.97 -10.61
C PRO A 39 -4.15 10.13 -11.62
N ARG A 40 -3.07 10.22 -12.41
CA ARG A 40 -2.84 11.18 -13.51
C ARG A 40 -1.59 10.77 -14.28
N GLU A 41 -1.38 11.35 -15.45
CA GLU A 41 -0.13 11.24 -16.19
C GLU A 41 1.06 11.88 -15.45
N GLY A 42 2.27 11.38 -15.75
CA GLY A 42 3.52 11.97 -15.26
C GLY A 42 3.66 11.98 -13.74
N THR A 43 3.19 10.94 -13.05
CA THR A 43 3.56 10.74 -11.64
C THR A 43 4.91 10.03 -11.54
N ASP A 44 5.72 10.38 -10.54
CA ASP A 44 7.00 9.69 -10.29
C ASP A 44 6.79 8.18 -10.11
N ALA A 45 5.72 7.78 -9.42
CA ALA A 45 5.36 6.38 -9.28
C ALA A 45 5.13 5.70 -10.64
N ALA A 46 4.35 6.30 -11.55
CA ALA A 46 4.16 5.75 -12.89
C ALA A 46 5.46 5.66 -13.69
N ALA A 47 6.33 6.68 -13.59
CA ALA A 47 7.63 6.66 -14.26
C ALA A 47 8.56 5.53 -13.75
N ASN A 48 8.37 5.10 -12.51
CA ASN A 48 9.14 4.02 -11.88
C ASN A 48 8.50 2.62 -12.05
N ALA A 49 7.46 2.47 -12.87
CA ALA A 49 6.77 1.19 -13.06
C ALA A 49 7.56 0.18 -13.92
N GLY A 50 8.64 0.61 -14.58
CA GLY A 50 9.41 -0.25 -15.48
C GLY A 50 8.58 -0.69 -16.68
N ASP A 51 8.62 -1.98 -17.00
CA ASP A 51 7.92 -2.57 -18.16
C ASP A 51 6.44 -2.91 -17.88
N VAL A 52 5.93 -2.61 -16.68
CA VAL A 52 4.54 -2.90 -16.32
C VAL A 52 3.58 -1.91 -16.96
N ASP A 53 2.46 -2.40 -17.49
CA ASP A 53 1.40 -1.59 -18.09
C ASP A 53 0.86 -0.55 -17.08
N VAL A 54 0.94 0.73 -17.44
CA VAL A 54 0.43 1.84 -16.65
C VAL A 54 -0.87 2.34 -17.25
N THR A 55 -1.96 2.23 -16.48
CA THR A 55 -3.25 2.82 -16.82
C THR A 55 -3.49 4.06 -15.96
N VAL A 56 -3.90 5.16 -16.58
CA VAL A 56 -4.28 6.39 -15.86
C VAL A 56 -5.78 6.40 -15.59
N VAL A 57 -6.16 6.59 -14.33
CA VAL A 57 -7.55 6.79 -13.91
C VAL A 57 -7.62 8.00 -12.99
N GLU A 58 -7.99 9.14 -13.56
CA GLU A 58 -8.15 10.37 -12.79
C GLU A 58 -9.41 10.35 -11.92
N PRO A 59 -9.39 10.87 -10.68
CA PRO A 59 -10.60 11.09 -9.89
C PRO A 59 -11.60 11.97 -10.63
N GLY A 60 -12.88 11.60 -10.61
CA GLY A 60 -13.93 12.33 -11.31
C GLY A 60 -15.22 11.53 -11.37
N GLU A 61 -16.03 11.78 -12.39
CA GLU A 61 -17.27 11.04 -12.61
C GLU A 61 -17.01 9.53 -12.71
N HIS A 62 -17.87 8.75 -12.07
CA HIS A 62 -17.81 7.29 -12.02
C HIS A 62 -16.44 6.71 -11.65
N TYR A 63 -15.70 7.39 -10.75
CA TYR A 63 -14.32 7.02 -10.43
C TYR A 63 -14.17 5.55 -9.99
N GLY A 64 -15.04 5.06 -9.10
CA GLY A 64 -15.01 3.67 -8.64
C GLY A 64 -15.17 2.66 -9.79
N LEU A 65 -16.15 2.86 -10.67
CA LEU A 65 -16.38 1.99 -11.83
C LEU A 65 -15.21 2.01 -12.82
N ARG A 66 -14.61 3.19 -13.04
CA ARG A 66 -13.42 3.31 -13.91
C ARG A 66 -12.20 2.65 -13.30
N LEU A 67 -12.03 2.69 -11.97
CA LEU A 67 -11.00 1.90 -11.29
C LEU A 67 -11.25 0.41 -11.46
N VAL A 68 -12.48 -0.07 -11.27
CA VAL A 68 -12.83 -1.49 -11.50
C VAL A 68 -12.50 -1.91 -12.93
N GLN A 69 -12.84 -1.09 -13.92
CA GLN A 69 -12.50 -1.35 -15.32
C GLN A 69 -10.98 -1.42 -15.53
N ALA A 70 -10.22 -0.47 -14.99
CA ALA A 70 -8.77 -0.48 -15.08
C ALA A 70 -8.13 -1.67 -14.34
N LEU A 71 -8.78 -2.18 -13.30
CA LEU A 71 -8.32 -3.33 -12.52
C LEU A 71 -8.77 -4.69 -13.09
N GLN A 72 -9.51 -4.71 -14.21
CA GLN A 72 -10.01 -5.96 -14.78
C GLN A 72 -8.90 -6.98 -15.03
N GLY A 73 -9.15 -8.21 -14.57
CA GLY A 73 -8.23 -9.33 -14.70
C GLY A 73 -7.16 -9.42 -13.61
N ALA A 74 -7.10 -8.47 -12.67
CA ALA A 74 -6.35 -8.65 -11.42
C ALA A 74 -7.03 -9.69 -10.52
N THR A 75 -6.25 -10.39 -9.71
CA THR A 75 -6.73 -11.29 -8.65
C THR A 75 -6.47 -10.71 -7.26
N ILE A 76 -5.51 -9.79 -7.15
CA ILE A 76 -5.20 -9.03 -5.93
C ILE A 76 -4.83 -7.59 -6.28
N VAL A 77 -5.28 -6.66 -5.44
CA VAL A 77 -5.04 -5.22 -5.59
C VAL A 77 -4.23 -4.72 -4.40
N CYS A 78 -3.11 -4.07 -4.67
CA CYS A 78 -2.23 -3.49 -3.64
C CYS A 78 -2.25 -1.98 -3.73
N LEU A 79 -2.60 -1.30 -2.64
CA LEU A 79 -2.51 0.14 -2.52
C LEU A 79 -1.10 0.54 -2.08
N ALA A 80 -0.39 1.34 -2.87
CA ALA A 80 0.99 1.77 -2.61
C ALA A 80 1.07 3.30 -2.57
N GLY A 81 0.84 3.88 -1.39
CA GLY A 81 0.77 5.33 -1.19
C GLY A 81 -0.56 5.95 -1.63
N PHE A 82 -1.63 5.15 -1.69
CA PHE A 82 -2.98 5.63 -1.99
C PHE A 82 -3.59 6.26 -0.72
N THR A 83 -3.87 7.55 -0.75
CA THR A 83 -4.27 8.32 0.45
C THR A 83 -5.75 8.72 0.46
N ARG A 84 -6.56 8.19 -0.46
CA ARG A 84 -8.01 8.46 -0.53
C ARG A 84 -8.74 7.24 -0.01
N LEU A 85 -9.96 7.43 0.50
CA LEU A 85 -10.84 6.31 0.76
C LEU A 85 -11.11 5.60 -0.57
N LEU A 86 -10.93 4.28 -0.58
CA LEU A 86 -11.13 3.50 -1.78
C LEU A 86 -12.62 3.45 -2.11
N PRO A 87 -13.04 3.73 -3.37
CA PRO A 87 -14.45 3.60 -3.74
C PRO A 87 -14.97 2.17 -3.49
N VAL A 88 -16.18 2.08 -2.92
CA VAL A 88 -16.78 0.80 -2.50
C VAL A 88 -16.98 -0.17 -3.66
N GLU A 89 -17.12 0.33 -4.89
CA GLU A 89 -17.22 -0.49 -6.09
C GLU A 89 -15.99 -1.38 -6.30
N VAL A 90 -14.79 -0.90 -5.91
CA VAL A 90 -13.56 -1.69 -5.97
C VAL A 90 -13.59 -2.80 -4.92
N LEU A 91 -14.06 -2.51 -3.70
CA LEU A 91 -14.19 -3.51 -2.63
C LEU A 91 -15.19 -4.60 -3.00
N HIS A 92 -16.30 -4.24 -3.65
CA HIS A 92 -17.27 -5.20 -4.16
C HIS A 92 -16.72 -6.06 -5.31
N ALA A 93 -15.88 -5.49 -6.18
CA ALA A 93 -15.27 -6.23 -7.28
C ALA A 93 -14.12 -7.16 -6.82
N PHE A 94 -13.47 -6.83 -5.69
CA PHE A 94 -12.31 -7.56 -5.15
C PHE A 94 -12.49 -7.90 -3.66
N PRO A 95 -13.54 -8.68 -3.29
CA PRO A 95 -13.85 -8.96 -1.89
C PRO A 95 -12.70 -9.75 -1.23
N GLY A 96 -12.15 -9.20 -0.14
CA GLY A 96 -11.02 -9.81 0.59
C GLY A 96 -9.71 -9.87 -0.20
N ARG A 97 -9.59 -9.09 -1.29
CA ARG A 97 -8.44 -9.10 -2.20
C ARG A 97 -7.82 -7.73 -2.44
N VAL A 98 -8.12 -6.76 -1.57
CA VAL A 98 -7.51 -5.44 -1.59
C VAL A 98 -6.68 -5.24 -0.33
N LEU A 99 -5.38 -5.00 -0.49
CA LEU A 99 -4.44 -4.79 0.59
C LEU A 99 -3.90 -3.36 0.57
N ASN A 100 -3.62 -2.81 1.74
CA ASN A 100 -2.95 -1.53 1.90
C ASN A 100 -1.79 -1.64 2.90
N ILE A 101 -0.80 -0.78 2.73
CA ILE A 101 0.25 -0.56 3.72
C ILE A 101 0.13 0.82 4.35
N HIS A 102 0.15 0.86 5.67
CA HIS A 102 0.07 2.08 6.45
C HIS A 102 1.32 2.25 7.34
N PRO A 103 1.95 3.45 7.39
CA PRO A 103 3.24 3.70 8.05
C PRO A 103 3.14 3.82 9.59
N SER A 104 2.32 2.98 10.23
CA SER A 104 2.30 2.83 11.69
C SER A 104 1.86 1.43 12.11
N LEU A 105 1.96 1.15 13.42
CA LEU A 105 1.46 -0.07 14.05
C LEU A 105 -0.04 0.09 14.37
N LEU A 106 -0.91 -0.18 13.40
CA LEU A 106 -2.36 -0.10 13.54
C LEU A 106 -2.84 -0.92 14.77
N PRO A 107 -3.84 -0.41 15.52
CA PRO A 107 -4.67 0.77 15.21
C PRO A 107 -4.01 2.11 15.58
N ARG A 108 -2.78 2.14 16.12
CA ARG A 108 -2.13 3.41 16.51
C ARG A 108 -1.83 4.26 15.28
N HIS A 109 -2.12 5.56 15.36
CA HIS A 109 -1.80 6.54 14.32
C HIS A 109 -2.39 6.20 12.94
N GLY A 110 -3.50 5.47 12.89
CA GLY A 110 -4.29 5.21 11.68
C GLY A 110 -5.51 6.11 11.55
N GLY A 111 -6.22 6.00 10.44
CA GLY A 111 -7.49 6.67 10.20
C GLY A 111 -7.39 7.93 9.33
N ALA A 112 -8.54 8.59 9.16
CA ALA A 112 -8.64 9.74 8.26
C ALA A 112 -7.64 10.86 8.61
N GLY A 113 -6.83 11.25 7.63
CA GLY A 113 -5.83 12.32 7.78
C GLY A 113 -4.46 11.86 8.27
N MET A 114 -4.32 10.60 8.70
CA MET A 114 -3.07 9.98 9.08
C MET A 114 -2.37 9.37 7.86
N TYR A 115 -1.63 10.17 7.10
CA TYR A 115 -0.86 9.66 5.97
C TYR A 115 0.45 10.43 5.78
N GLY A 116 1.43 9.77 5.18
CA GLY A 116 2.75 10.34 4.92
C GLY A 116 3.41 10.90 6.19
N ARG A 117 4.01 12.10 6.06
CA ARG A 117 4.75 12.76 7.15
C ARG A 117 3.95 12.91 8.46
N ARG A 118 2.63 13.11 8.38
CA ARG A 118 1.77 13.32 9.56
C ARG A 118 1.79 12.14 10.52
N VAL A 119 1.95 10.92 10.00
CA VAL A 119 2.00 9.71 10.84
C VAL A 119 3.25 9.72 11.70
N HIS A 120 4.40 10.01 11.10
CA HIS A 120 5.68 10.06 11.83
C HIS A 120 5.73 11.23 12.82
N GLU A 121 5.14 12.38 12.49
CA GLU A 121 4.96 13.50 13.42
C GLU A 121 4.12 13.10 14.64
N ALA A 122 3.02 12.39 14.43
CA ALA A 122 2.17 11.92 15.52
C ALA A 122 2.85 10.88 16.41
N VAL A 123 3.59 9.94 15.82
CA VAL A 123 4.40 8.94 16.55
C VAL A 123 5.39 9.65 17.49
N LEU A 124 6.17 10.59 16.96
CA LEU A 124 7.15 11.35 17.75
C LEU A 124 6.47 12.20 18.83
N ALA A 125 5.38 12.90 18.49
CA ALA A 125 4.63 13.71 19.43
C ALA A 125 4.01 12.89 20.58
N SER A 126 3.66 11.62 20.32
CA SER A 126 3.12 10.71 21.33
C SER A 126 4.18 10.11 22.27
N GLY A 127 5.47 10.25 21.96
CA GLY A 127 6.56 9.67 22.74
C GLY A 127 6.67 8.15 22.61
N ASP A 128 6.19 7.58 21.50
CA ASP A 128 6.25 6.14 21.25
C ASP A 128 7.70 5.67 21.15
N ALA A 129 8.02 4.55 21.81
CA ALA A 129 9.35 3.93 21.76
C ALA A 129 9.56 3.09 20.47
N GLU A 130 8.47 2.69 19.83
CA GLU A 130 8.48 1.90 18.59
C GLU A 130 7.55 2.52 17.55
N SER A 131 7.94 2.39 16.29
CA SER A 131 7.12 2.67 15.12
C SER A 131 7.17 1.46 14.19
N GLY A 132 6.67 1.61 12.98
CA GLY A 132 6.67 0.54 12.00
C GLY A 132 5.63 0.74 10.93
N CYS A 133 5.17 -0.36 10.35
CA CYS A 133 4.10 -0.35 9.37
C CYS A 133 3.18 -1.57 9.55
N SER A 134 1.97 -1.44 9.02
CA SER A 134 0.96 -2.49 9.02
C SER A 134 0.47 -2.71 7.60
N VAL A 135 0.43 -3.96 7.17
CA VAL A 135 -0.30 -4.38 5.98
C VAL A 135 -1.62 -4.96 6.44
N HIS A 136 -2.71 -4.48 5.86
CA HIS A 136 -4.06 -4.85 6.27
C HIS A 136 -5.00 -4.98 5.08
N TYR A 137 -6.11 -5.68 5.27
CA TYR A 137 -7.21 -5.69 4.31
C TYR A 137 -7.87 -4.32 4.26
N VAL A 138 -8.25 -3.86 3.07
CA VAL A 138 -8.96 -2.59 2.91
C VAL A 138 -10.45 -2.80 3.12
N THR A 139 -11.07 -1.91 3.89
CA THR A 139 -12.52 -1.81 4.09
C THR A 139 -13.04 -0.46 3.59
N ASP A 140 -14.32 -0.18 3.79
CA ASP A 140 -14.92 1.13 3.52
C ASP A 140 -14.58 2.18 4.59
N GLN A 141 -13.75 1.82 5.57
CA GLN A 141 -13.19 2.71 6.60
C GLN A 141 -11.66 2.77 6.50
N TYR A 142 -11.08 3.92 6.84
CA TYR A 142 -9.64 4.10 6.80
C TYR A 142 -8.94 3.25 7.87
N ASP A 143 -8.06 2.36 7.44
CA ASP A 143 -7.13 1.61 8.30
C ASP A 143 -7.79 0.74 9.39
N GLU A 144 -9.06 0.37 9.22
CA GLU A 144 -9.83 -0.44 10.18
C GLU A 144 -9.94 -1.92 9.80
N GLY A 145 -9.42 -2.33 8.64
CA GLY A 145 -9.45 -3.73 8.25
C GLY A 145 -8.42 -4.58 9.00
N ASP A 146 -8.63 -5.89 8.98
CA ASP A 146 -7.80 -6.85 9.70
C ASP A 146 -6.33 -6.76 9.26
N VAL A 147 -5.44 -6.70 10.24
CA VAL A 147 -4.00 -6.63 10.03
C VAL A 147 -3.47 -8.02 9.65
N ILE A 148 -2.76 -8.09 8.53
CA ILE A 148 -2.14 -9.31 8.01
C ILE A 148 -0.73 -9.47 8.56
N LEU A 149 0.04 -8.39 8.56
CA LEU A 149 1.43 -8.39 9.03
C LEU A 149 1.84 -7.01 9.49
N GLN A 150 2.64 -6.95 10.55
CA GLN A 150 3.30 -5.72 11.00
C GLN A 150 4.81 -5.93 11.02
N GLY A 151 5.55 -4.88 10.67
CA GLY A 151 6.96 -4.78 10.99
C GLY A 151 7.20 -3.61 11.92
N ARG A 152 8.20 -3.75 12.78
CA ARG A 152 8.54 -2.77 13.82
C ARG A 152 9.93 -2.21 13.60
N CYS A 153 10.14 -0.97 14.04
CA CYS A 153 11.46 -0.37 14.19
C CYS A 153 11.48 0.56 15.41
N PRO A 154 12.66 0.77 16.02
CA PRO A 154 12.75 1.67 17.17
C PRO A 154 12.56 3.12 16.75
N VAL A 155 11.99 3.90 17.66
CA VAL A 155 12.05 5.36 17.64
C VAL A 155 13.27 5.77 18.47
N LEU A 156 14.19 6.50 17.86
CA LEU A 156 15.42 6.94 18.49
C LEU A 156 15.24 8.34 19.10
N PRO A 157 15.98 8.69 20.17
CA PRO A 157 15.83 9.98 20.84
C PRO A 157 15.96 11.21 19.95
N GLU A 158 16.79 11.13 18.90
CA GLU A 158 17.08 12.25 17.98
C GLU A 158 16.33 12.14 16.65
N ASP A 159 15.30 11.29 16.57
CA ASP A 159 14.55 11.13 15.33
C ASP A 159 13.80 12.41 14.96
N THR A 160 13.90 12.76 13.67
CA THR A 160 12.97 13.68 13.01
C THR A 160 11.90 12.87 12.27
N PRO A 161 10.77 13.50 11.87
CA PRO A 161 9.78 12.82 11.03
C PRO A 161 10.39 12.20 9.76
N GLU A 162 11.42 12.82 9.17
CA GLU A 162 12.13 12.32 7.99
C GLU A 162 13.01 11.10 8.29
N SER A 163 13.79 11.12 9.38
CA SER A 163 14.65 9.98 9.74
C SER A 163 13.81 8.77 10.14
N LEU A 164 12.73 8.99 10.89
CA LEU A 164 11.77 7.96 11.23
C LEU A 164 11.06 7.42 9.98
N ALA A 165 10.61 8.30 9.07
CA ALA A 165 9.97 7.90 7.82
C ALA A 165 10.91 7.01 6.97
N ALA A 166 12.18 7.37 6.85
CA ALA A 166 13.16 6.58 6.12
C ALA A 166 13.31 5.17 6.71
N ARG A 167 13.40 5.07 8.05
CA ARG A 167 13.49 3.78 8.74
C ARG A 167 12.23 2.94 8.60
N VAL A 168 11.04 3.56 8.72
CA VAL A 168 9.77 2.87 8.49
C VAL A 168 9.68 2.37 7.05
N LEU A 169 10.14 3.16 6.07
CA LEU A 169 10.10 2.78 4.66
C LEU A 169 10.94 1.52 4.37
N GLU A 170 12.10 1.34 5.02
CA GLU A 170 12.90 0.10 4.92
C GLU A 170 12.17 -1.12 5.50
N VAL A 171 11.30 -0.90 6.49
CA VAL A 171 10.43 -1.95 7.04
C VAL A 171 9.31 -2.26 6.05
N GLU A 172 8.66 -1.23 5.49
CA GLU A 172 7.60 -1.38 4.48
C GLU A 172 8.04 -2.21 3.27
N HIS A 173 9.23 -1.96 2.74
CA HIS A 173 9.76 -2.68 1.57
C HIS A 173 9.95 -4.18 1.79
N ARG A 174 10.04 -4.62 3.04
CA ARG A 174 10.13 -6.03 3.41
C ARG A 174 8.77 -6.61 3.79
N VAL A 175 8.01 -5.88 4.60
CA VAL A 175 6.73 -6.33 5.14
C VAL A 175 5.67 -6.41 4.06
N TYR A 176 5.62 -5.45 3.13
CA TYR A 176 4.55 -5.42 2.14
C TYR A 176 4.58 -6.64 1.21
N PRO A 177 5.72 -6.95 0.55
CA PRO A 177 5.77 -8.12 -0.32
C PRO A 177 5.50 -9.44 0.42
N GLU A 178 6.01 -9.58 1.64
CA GLU A 178 5.78 -10.76 2.48
C GLU A 178 4.30 -10.95 2.81
N ALA A 179 3.61 -9.88 3.23
CA ALA A 179 2.18 -9.94 3.53
C ALA A 179 1.35 -10.33 2.30
N VAL A 180 1.67 -9.76 1.13
CA VAL A 180 1.03 -10.13 -0.14
C VAL A 180 1.26 -11.61 -0.45
N ALA A 181 2.49 -12.11 -0.28
CA ALA A 181 2.81 -13.51 -0.52
C ALA A 181 2.03 -14.46 0.40
N ARG A 182 1.89 -14.14 1.70
CA ARG A 182 1.08 -14.93 2.64
C ARG A 182 -0.38 -15.03 2.22
N VAL A 183 -0.98 -13.90 1.82
CA VAL A 183 -2.38 -13.87 1.35
C VAL A 183 -2.59 -14.74 0.11
N LEU A 184 -1.62 -14.76 -0.81
CA LEU A 184 -1.71 -15.57 -2.03
C LEU A 184 -1.41 -17.06 -1.80
N ARG A 185 -0.63 -17.40 -0.77
CA ARG A 185 -0.37 -18.80 -0.38
C ARG A 185 -1.50 -19.41 0.47
N GLY A 186 -2.29 -18.57 1.13
CA GLY A 186 -3.34 -18.98 2.06
C GLY A 186 -2.91 -18.98 3.53
N ASP A 187 -1.73 -18.44 3.84
CA ASP A 187 -1.09 -18.47 5.16
C ASP A 187 -1.51 -17.29 6.07
N ALA A 188 -2.46 -16.46 5.63
CA ALA A 188 -2.84 -15.22 6.34
C ALA A 188 -3.74 -15.45 7.57
N HIS A 189 -4.07 -16.71 7.90
CA HIS A 189 -4.96 -17.10 8.99
C HIS A 189 -4.32 -18.02 10.05
N GLU A 190 -3.00 -18.23 9.98
CA GLU A 190 -2.24 -18.97 11.02
C GLU A 190 -1.67 -18.06 12.11
#